data_AF-A0A7Y8Q188-F1
#
_entry.id   AF-A0A7Y8Q188-F1
#
_cell.length_a   1.000
_cell.length_b   1.000
_cell.length_c   1.000
_cell.angle_alpha   90.00
_cell.angle_beta   90.00
_cell.angle_gamma   90.00
#
_symmetry.space_group_name_H-M   'P 1'
#
loop_
_entity.id
_entity.type
_entity.pdbx_description
1 polymer ?
#
loop_
_entity_poly.entity_id
_entity_poly.type
_entity_poly.pdbx_seq_one_letter_code
_entity_poly.pdbx_strand_id
1 'polypeptide(L)'
;MLEFWFNPQISVVKKFLIFALIAIATAVLYWIEPLKLDAILMFLGTGVIFLICRYCKIHFASKNPTGLFYRVLTWIPIALLLALIFMHMKDGEILIPGAQGIGFMALAICLFSPLSLLNQNQPPEAQP
;
A
#
# COMPACT_ATOMS: atom_id res chain seq x y z
N MET A 1 -4.53 2.46 7.33
CA MET A 1 -4.13 3.75 6.72
C MET A 1 -4.52 3.88 5.23
N LEU A 2 -4.07 3.02 4.31
CA LEU A 2 -4.57 2.99 2.90
C LEU A 2 -6.00 2.43 2.76
N GLU A 3 -6.73 2.21 3.86
CA GLU A 3 -8.09 1.64 3.85
C GLU A 3 -9.10 2.51 3.12
N PHE A 4 -8.86 3.83 3.03
CA PHE A 4 -9.70 4.74 2.23
C PHE A 4 -9.74 4.32 0.75
N TRP A 5 -8.60 3.88 0.19
CA TRP A 5 -8.51 3.46 -1.21
C TRP A 5 -9.43 2.26 -1.46
N PHE A 6 -9.55 1.43 -0.41
CA PHE A 6 -10.29 0.19 -0.46
C PHE A 6 -11.75 0.28 0.01
N ASN A 7 -12.23 1.46 0.39
CA ASN A 7 -13.60 1.64 0.84
C ASN A 7 -14.54 1.80 -0.38
N PRO A 8 -15.59 0.98 -0.55
CA PRO A 8 -16.52 1.10 -1.66
C PRO A 8 -17.46 2.31 -1.56
N GLN A 9 -17.64 2.89 -0.37
CA GLN A 9 -18.52 4.05 -0.16
C GLN A 9 -17.89 5.40 -0.58
N ILE A 10 -16.58 5.42 -0.85
CA ILE A 10 -15.87 6.61 -1.30
C ILE A 10 -15.94 6.68 -2.83
N SER A 11 -16.36 7.82 -3.37
CA SER A 11 -16.47 8.01 -4.83
C SER A 11 -15.12 7.83 -5.53
N VAL A 12 -15.16 7.27 -6.75
CA VAL A 12 -13.98 7.07 -7.59
C VAL A 12 -13.24 8.38 -7.85
N VAL A 13 -13.97 9.50 -7.97
CA VAL A 13 -13.40 10.84 -8.15
C VAL A 13 -12.54 11.25 -6.95
N LYS A 14 -13.01 11.03 -5.72
CA LYS A 14 -12.22 11.32 -4.51
C LYS A 14 -10.96 10.46 -4.45
N LYS A 15 -11.04 9.19 -4.86
CA LYS A 15 -9.86 8.30 -4.95
C LYS A 15 -8.85 8.85 -5.95
N PHE A 16 -9.30 9.25 -7.14
CA PHE A 16 -8.42 9.81 -8.17
C PHE A 16 -7.73 11.11 -7.73
N LEU A 17 -8.45 11.99 -7.00
CA LEU A 17 -7.84 13.20 -6.42
C LEU A 17 -6.74 12.87 -5.41
N ILE A 18 -6.96 11.88 -4.54
CA ILE A 18 -5.93 11.46 -3.57
C ILE A 18 -4.74 10.82 -4.28
N PHE A 19 -4.97 10.01 -5.32
CA PHE A 19 -3.91 9.46 -6.15
C PHE A 19 -3.07 10.57 -6.80
N ALA A 20 -3.71 11.57 -7.39
CA ALA A 20 -3.03 12.71 -7.98
C ALA A 20 -2.22 13.49 -6.93
N LEU A 21 -2.78 13.70 -5.74
CA LEU A 21 -2.09 14.39 -4.64
C LEU A 21 -0.83 13.62 -4.18
N ILE A 22 -0.92 12.29 -4.04
CA ILE A 22 0.22 11.44 -3.69
C ILE A 22 1.28 11.47 -4.82
N ALA A 23 0.86 11.42 -6.08
CA ALA A 23 1.77 11.49 -7.23
C ALA A 23 2.53 12.82 -7.27
N ILE A 24 1.83 13.95 -7.07
CA ILE A 24 2.45 15.28 -7.04
C ILE A 24 3.42 15.39 -5.87
N ALA A 25 3.01 14.98 -4.66
CA ALA A 25 3.90 15.02 -3.49
C ALA A 25 5.16 14.18 -3.73
N THR A 26 5.01 12.96 -4.24
CA THR A 26 6.14 12.07 -4.53
C THR A 26 7.06 12.65 -5.61
N ALA A 27 6.51 13.28 -6.65
CA ALA A 27 7.27 13.94 -7.70
C ALA A 27 8.06 15.16 -7.18
N VAL A 28 7.46 15.98 -6.31
CA VAL A 28 8.14 17.11 -5.67
C VAL A 28 9.30 16.61 -4.81
N LEU A 29 9.08 15.59 -3.99
CA LEU A 29 10.17 15.00 -3.20
C LEU A 29 11.26 14.43 -4.11
N TYR A 30 10.90 13.81 -5.24
CA TYR A 30 11.86 13.28 -6.23
C TYR A 30 12.70 14.35 -6.92
N TRP A 31 12.16 15.55 -7.10
CA TRP A 31 12.94 16.69 -7.59
C TRP A 31 13.92 17.24 -6.56
N ILE A 32 13.59 17.20 -5.28
CA ILE A 32 14.47 17.69 -4.21
C ILE A 32 15.64 16.72 -4.04
N GLU A 33 15.35 15.43 -3.87
CA GLU A 33 16.36 14.41 -3.69
C GLU A 33 15.90 13.12 -4.39
N PRO A 34 16.53 12.73 -5.51
CA PRO A 34 16.07 11.59 -6.27
C PRO A 34 16.45 10.28 -5.58
N LEU A 35 15.43 9.46 -5.30
CA LEU A 35 15.63 8.11 -4.79
C LEU A 35 16.23 7.21 -5.87
N LYS A 36 17.17 6.33 -5.50
CA LYS A 36 17.76 5.34 -6.42
C LYS A 36 16.66 4.44 -7.01
N LEU A 37 16.79 4.12 -8.29
CA LEU A 37 15.80 3.31 -9.01
C LEU A 37 15.60 1.91 -8.40
N ASP A 38 16.66 1.32 -7.85
CA ASP A 38 16.61 0.04 -7.13
C ASP A 38 15.69 0.12 -5.88
N ALA A 39 15.82 1.20 -5.10
CA ALA A 39 14.96 1.46 -3.95
C ALA A 39 13.50 1.66 -4.36
N ILE A 40 13.26 2.41 -5.45
CA ILE A 40 11.91 2.61 -5.99
C ILE A 40 11.28 1.27 -6.38
N LEU A 41 12.02 0.39 -7.05
CA LEU A 41 11.57 -0.95 -7.40
C LEU A 41 11.24 -1.78 -6.15
N MET A 42 12.07 -1.71 -5.09
CA MET A 42 11.80 -2.40 -3.83
C MET A 42 10.54 -1.88 -3.12
N PHE A 43 10.31 -0.57 -3.11
CA PHE A 43 9.09 0.03 -2.53
C PHE A 43 7.85 -0.29 -3.37
N LEU A 44 7.95 -0.27 -4.70
CA LEU A 44 6.87 -0.73 -5.60
C LEU A 44 6.55 -2.21 -5.37
N GLY A 45 7.57 -3.06 -5.30
CA GLY A 45 7.44 -4.49 -5.01
C GLY A 45 6.79 -4.74 -3.65
N THR A 46 7.16 -3.95 -2.64
CA THR A 46 6.51 -3.96 -1.31
C THR A 46 5.03 -3.60 -1.39
N GLY A 47 4.66 -2.63 -2.24
CA GLY A 47 3.26 -2.30 -2.50
C GLY A 47 2.48 -3.46 -3.13
N VAL A 48 3.08 -4.20 -4.06
CA VAL A 48 2.47 -5.41 -4.65
C VAL A 48 2.35 -6.54 -3.64
N ILE A 49 3.40 -6.81 -2.86
CA ILE A 49 3.37 -7.81 -1.78
C ILE A 49 2.29 -7.46 -0.76
N PHE A 50 2.15 -6.18 -0.40
CA PHE A 50 1.07 -5.71 0.46
C PHE A 50 -0.31 -6.05 -0.11
N LEU A 51 -0.54 -5.84 -1.41
CA LEU A 51 -1.79 -6.19 -2.07
C LEU A 51 -2.06 -7.70 -2.02
N ILE A 52 -1.06 -8.53 -2.29
CA ILE A 52 -1.17 -10.00 -2.22
C ILE A 52 -1.51 -10.44 -0.80
N CYS A 53 -0.76 -9.97 0.21
CA CYS A 53 -1.02 -10.26 1.61
C CYS A 53 -2.43 -9.81 2.02
N ARG A 54 -2.88 -8.63 1.58
CA ARG A 54 -4.23 -8.13 1.84
C ARG A 54 -5.29 -9.03 1.20
N TYR A 55 -5.11 -9.42 -0.06
CA TYR A 55 -6.02 -10.30 -0.78
C TYR A 55 -6.16 -11.65 -0.07
N CYS A 56 -5.04 -12.28 0.26
CA CYS A 56 -5.02 -13.54 1.00
C CYS A 56 -5.69 -13.39 2.37
N LYS A 57 -5.52 -12.25 3.03
CA LYS A 57 -6.15 -11.98 4.33
C LYS A 57 -7.67 -11.95 4.23
N ILE A 58 -8.20 -11.29 3.20
CA ILE A 58 -9.65 -11.14 2.98
C ILE A 58 -10.27 -12.47 2.52
N HIS A 59 -9.66 -13.16 1.55
CA HIS A 59 -10.25 -14.37 0.97
C HIS A 59 -10.05 -15.64 1.81
N PHE A 60 -8.90 -15.80 2.47
CA PHE A 60 -8.56 -17.05 3.16
C PHE A 60 -8.57 -16.93 4.68
N ALA A 61 -8.14 -15.79 5.23
CA ALA A 61 -7.99 -15.63 6.68
C ALA A 61 -9.15 -14.90 7.38
N SER A 62 -10.13 -14.36 6.63
CA SER A 62 -11.27 -13.64 7.23
C SER A 62 -12.16 -14.51 8.11
N LYS A 63 -12.16 -15.83 7.90
CA LYS A 63 -12.95 -16.77 8.71
C LYS A 63 -12.33 -17.05 10.09
N ASN A 64 -11.03 -16.81 10.28
CA ASN A 64 -10.29 -17.09 11.53
C ASN A 64 -9.31 -15.94 11.86
N PRO A 65 -9.80 -14.80 12.39
CA PRO A 65 -8.99 -13.60 12.63
C PRO A 65 -7.91 -13.76 13.72
N THR A 66 -8.00 -14.79 14.56
CA THR A 66 -6.99 -15.13 15.58
C THR A 66 -5.92 -16.11 15.09
N GLY A 67 -6.05 -16.64 13.86
CA GLY A 67 -5.13 -17.61 13.30
C GLY A 67 -3.72 -17.05 13.04
N LEU A 68 -2.69 -17.89 13.18
CA LEU A 68 -1.30 -17.53 12.88
C LEU A 68 -1.12 -16.98 11.47
N PHE A 69 -1.83 -17.54 10.48
CA PHE A 69 -1.83 -17.04 9.10
C PHE A 69 -2.29 -15.58 9.00
N TYR A 70 -3.37 -15.20 9.69
CA TYR A 70 -3.86 -13.82 9.70
C TYR A 70 -2.79 -12.86 10.22
N ARG A 71 -2.14 -13.24 11.34
CA ARG A 71 -1.07 -12.44 11.96
C ARG A 71 0.13 -12.30 11.01
N VAL A 72 0.62 -13.40 10.46
CA VAL A 72 1.77 -13.38 9.54
C VAL A 72 1.51 -12.47 8.33
N LEU A 73 0.32 -12.57 7.72
CA LEU A 73 -0.07 -11.71 6.59
C LEU A 73 -0.15 -10.22 6.95
N THR A 74 -0.44 -9.86 8.20
CA THR A 74 -0.37 -8.47 8.67
C THR A 74 1.05 -8.00 8.98
N TRP A 75 1.92 -8.89 9.49
CA TRP A 75 3.28 -8.52 9.88
C TRP A 75 4.25 -8.47 8.71
N ILE A 76 4.08 -9.32 7.68
CA ILE A 76 4.97 -9.35 6.50
C ILE A 76 5.10 -7.96 5.85
N PRO A 77 4.01 -7.26 5.48
CA PRO A 77 4.15 -5.99 4.80
C PRO A 77 4.73 -4.89 5.71
N ILE A 78 4.42 -4.92 7.01
CA ILE A 78 4.97 -3.97 7.99
C ILE A 78 6.47 -4.18 8.14
N ALA A 79 6.91 -5.43 8.28
CA ALA A 79 8.32 -5.79 8.41
C ALA A 79 9.11 -5.41 7.15
N LEU A 80 8.53 -5.61 5.95
CA LEU A 80 9.16 -5.24 4.70
C LEU A 80 9.34 -3.72 4.57
N LEU A 81 8.29 -2.97 4.93
CA LEU A 81 8.32 -1.51 4.91
C LEU A 81 9.36 -0.97 5.92
N LEU A 82 9.39 -1.53 7.13
CA LEU A 82 10.43 -1.20 8.12
C LEU A 82 11.83 -1.52 7.58
N ALA A 83 12.04 -2.73 7.07
CA ALA A 83 13.34 -3.17 6.56
C ALA A 83 13.88 -2.23 5.47
N LEU A 84 13.02 -1.76 4.56
CA LEU A 84 13.42 -0.81 3.53
C LEU A 84 13.72 0.58 4.09
N ILE A 85 12.91 1.09 5.02
CA ILE A 85 13.22 2.35 5.71
C ILE A 85 14.59 2.25 6.38
N PHE A 86 14.81 1.19 7.16
CA PHE A 86 16.07 0.95 7.88
C PHE A 86 17.28 0.78 6.94
N MET A 87 17.12 0.11 5.80
CA MET A 87 18.16 -0.07 4.79
C MET A 87 18.62 1.28 4.20
N HIS A 88 17.70 2.21 4.03
CA HIS A 88 17.99 3.55 3.50
C HIS A 88 18.45 4.56 4.55
N MET A 89 18.46 4.22 5.84
CA MET A 89 19.05 5.08 6.89
C MET A 89 20.57 5.12 6.90
N LYS A 90 21.24 4.30 6.07
CA LYS A 90 22.72 4.24 6.02
C LYS A 90 23.38 5.56 5.63
N ASP A 91 22.64 6.43 4.95
CA ASP A 91 23.16 7.71 4.42
C ASP A 91 22.80 8.93 5.31
N GLY A 92 22.20 8.72 6.49
CA GLY A 92 22.04 9.76 7.52
C GLY A 92 20.76 10.61 7.45
N GLU A 93 20.04 10.61 6.32
CA GLU A 93 18.78 11.33 6.16
C GLU A 93 17.61 10.37 5.89
N ILE A 94 16.70 10.23 6.86
CA ILE A 94 15.63 9.21 6.83
C ILE A 94 14.33 9.77 6.26
N LEU A 95 14.11 11.07 6.47
CA LEU A 95 12.80 11.68 6.32
C LEU A 95 12.39 11.79 4.84
N ILE A 96 13.28 12.27 3.98
CA ILE A 96 13.04 12.42 2.54
C ILE A 96 12.92 11.05 1.84
N PRO A 97 13.92 10.15 1.91
CA PRO A 97 13.86 8.87 1.20
C PRO A 97 12.78 7.93 1.77
N GLY A 98 12.53 7.98 3.08
CA GLY A 98 11.43 7.25 3.71
C GLY A 98 10.07 7.73 3.24
N ALA A 99 9.85 9.05 3.18
CA ALA A 99 8.59 9.63 2.69
C ALA A 99 8.37 9.32 1.19
N GLN A 100 9.42 9.40 0.37
CA GLN A 100 9.35 8.98 -1.03
C GLN A 100 9.04 7.51 -1.19
N GLY A 101 9.71 6.65 -0.43
CA GLY A 101 9.47 5.20 -0.46
C GLY A 101 8.02 4.85 -0.13
N ILE A 102 7.46 5.48 0.89
CA ILE A 102 6.03 5.35 1.23
C ILE A 102 5.15 5.89 0.10
N GLY A 103 5.53 7.00 -0.53
CA GLY A 103 4.85 7.56 -1.71
C GLY A 103 4.80 6.59 -2.88
N PHE A 104 5.94 6.02 -3.27
CA PHE A 104 6.01 5.02 -4.35
C PHE A 104 5.27 3.73 -4.01
N MET A 105 5.36 3.26 -2.77
CA MET A 105 4.56 2.12 -2.30
C MET A 105 3.06 2.42 -2.42
N ALA A 106 2.61 3.61 -2.00
CA ALA A 106 1.21 4.02 -2.11
C ALA A 106 0.76 4.12 -3.57
N LEU A 107 1.60 4.64 -4.47
CA LEU A 107 1.34 4.67 -5.91
C LEU A 107 1.21 3.27 -6.50
N ALA A 108 2.12 2.34 -6.16
CA ALA A 108 2.01 0.93 -6.53
C ALA A 108 0.67 0.34 -6.06
N ILE A 109 0.32 0.55 -4.79
CA ILE A 109 -0.92 0.04 -4.23
C ILE A 109 -2.12 0.62 -4.97
N CYS A 110 -2.12 1.91 -5.30
CA CYS A 110 -3.22 2.53 -6.02
C CYS A 110 -3.34 2.03 -7.46
N LEU A 111 -2.22 1.83 -8.15
CA LEU A 111 -2.17 1.44 -9.56
C LEU A 111 -2.47 -0.04 -9.76
N PHE A 112 -1.91 -0.90 -8.91
CA PHE A 112 -2.09 -2.36 -8.97
C PHE A 112 -3.25 -2.86 -8.12
N SER A 113 -3.91 -1.99 -7.36
CA SER A 113 -5.16 -2.30 -6.67
C SER A 113 -6.19 -2.71 -7.73
N PRO A 114 -6.73 -3.94 -7.69
CA PRO A 114 -7.83 -4.32 -8.57
C PRO A 114 -9.09 -3.59 -8.11
N LEU A 115 -9.30 -2.37 -8.62
CA LEU A 115 -10.51 -1.56 -8.37
C LEU A 115 -11.79 -2.34 -8.73
N SER A 116 -11.70 -3.22 -9.74
CA SER A 116 -12.77 -4.14 -10.17
C SER A 116 -13.16 -5.17 -9.10
N LEU A 117 -12.20 -5.77 -8.39
CA LEU A 117 -12.47 -6.78 -7.34
C LEU A 117 -13.08 -6.16 -6.08
N LEU A 118 -12.94 -4.85 -5.89
CA LEU A 118 -13.49 -4.16 -4.74
C LEU A 118 -14.97 -3.78 -4.91
N ASN A 119 -15.41 -3.51 -6.13
CA ASN A 119 -16.81 -3.20 -6.42
C ASN A 119 -17.73 -4.44 -6.31
N GLN A 120 -17.16 -5.65 -6.36
CA GLN A 120 -17.90 -6.91 -6.24
C GLN A 120 -18.00 -7.45 -4.81
N ASN A 121 -17.23 -6.91 -3.85
CA ASN A 121 -17.36 -7.26 -2.44
C ASN A 121 -18.42 -6.36 -1.78
N GLN A 122 -19.69 -6.55 -2.17
CA GLN A 122 -20.79 -6.18 -1.29
C GLN A 122 -20.70 -7.04 -0.01
N PRO A 123 -20.95 -6.47 1.18
CA PRO A 123 -21.05 -7.26 2.39
C PRO A 123 -22.11 -8.34 2.19
N PRO A 124 -21.89 -9.60 2.62
CA PRO A 124 -22.94 -10.60 2.67
C PRO A 124 -23.90 -10.23 3.80
N GLU A 125 -24.84 -9.32 3.56
CA GLU A 125 -26.08 -9.21 4.33
C GLU A 125 -27.16 -8.51 3.51
N ALA A 126 -28.37 -9.06 3.55
CA ALA A 126 -29.59 -8.73 2.79
C ALA A 126 -29.81 -9.47 1.47
N GLN A 127 -29.86 -10.81 1.51
CA GLN A 127 -30.84 -11.53 0.69
C GLN A 127 -32.02 -11.89 1.62
N PRO A 128 -33.24 -11.38 1.36
CA PRO A 128 -34.44 -11.84 2.04
C PRO A 128 -34.79 -13.29 1.65
#